data_AF-A0A2I9DR46-F1
#
_entry.id   AF-A0A2I9DR46-F1
#
_cell.length_a   1.000
_cell.length_b   1.000
_cell.length_c   1.000
_cell.angle_alpha   90.00
_cell.angle_beta   90.00
_cell.angle_gamma   90.00
#
_symmetry.space_group_name_H-M   'P 1'
#
loop_
_entity.id
_entity.type
_entity.pdbx_description
1 polymer ?
#
loop_
_entity_poly.entity_id
_entity_poly.type
_entity_poly.pdbx_seq_one_letter_code
_entity_poly.pdbx_strand_id
1 'polypeptide(L)'
;MTLTPPLSRPWEAEPEWTATGDLPDEFFPGVSGVASGIGAQPLHLLQVMMAESGIRPDAHNPHGHASGLIQFMPATLARLGWTAGHEAFRRLSAPEQLPFVLRFYGPYRPAGLTSTARLYQATFLPATLPLGSDPNTVLCGRDGPYPSAYAGNSGLDRRGDGTIRVSDLTAAVDRRCRGPRWEEARARLEGASPLPVPPVPIPPGPTPGTRPTLRAGSRGEAVREAQRKLNAIHAREVAAGRPGLPGAPLAEDGTFGPRTRAATVVFQRLAFPNQPNEHDGVIGPRTWAKLDEWAGGGGPTPGPTPPTPTPPVPTPPTPGTPWAQLKADAVRIALEEYARWRPGGAARSETDAEMRPTLRGYWMEGVGLGGNAADSAIDSRLAWSAAFISWVMRRAGAGTLFRYASGHTTYCAAAKRNRAAGDLQNPFWLYRISERAPEPGDLVCTGRQDSGVTYDNVDDGNFRASHCDVVVEVSPGRLGVIGGNVSNTVGRKVLRTGPDGRVLTDGGQRQYYGVLRVRADPSQE
;
A
#
# COMPACT_ATOMS: atom_id res chain seq x y z
N MET A 1 24.55 17.24 -59.79
CA MET A 1 23.28 17.08 -59.04
C MET A 1 23.62 16.57 -57.65
N THR A 2 23.86 17.48 -56.72
CA THR A 2 24.09 17.18 -55.30
C THR A 2 22.76 17.31 -54.57
N LEU A 3 22.23 16.19 -54.07
CA LEU A 3 20.98 16.14 -53.31
C LEU A 3 21.22 16.66 -51.89
N THR A 4 20.59 17.78 -51.56
CA THR A 4 20.52 18.34 -50.21
C THR A 4 19.55 17.49 -49.36
N PRO A 5 19.90 17.11 -48.12
CA PRO A 5 18.96 16.40 -47.24
C PRO A 5 17.86 17.35 -46.74
N PRO A 6 16.65 16.85 -46.44
CA PRO A 6 15.53 17.68 -46.03
C PRO A 6 15.72 18.24 -44.62
N LEU A 7 15.35 19.51 -44.45
CA LEU A 7 15.31 20.24 -43.18
C LEU A 7 14.42 19.51 -42.16
N SER A 8 15.00 19.14 -41.03
CA SER A 8 14.30 18.66 -39.84
C SER A 8 13.33 19.72 -39.34
N ARG A 9 12.08 19.33 -39.07
CA ARG A 9 11.05 20.17 -38.43
C ARG A 9 11.59 20.69 -37.09
N PRO A 10 11.26 21.95 -36.69
CA PRO A 10 11.60 22.43 -35.36
C PRO A 10 10.88 21.56 -34.33
N TRP A 11 11.63 21.10 -33.34
CA TRP A 11 11.10 20.51 -32.12
C TRP A 11 10.15 21.54 -31.49
N GLU A 12 8.88 21.17 -31.32
CA GLU A 12 8.01 21.90 -30.39
C GLU A 12 8.62 21.70 -29.00
N ALA A 13 8.77 22.79 -28.25
CA ALA A 13 9.34 22.72 -26.91
C ALA A 13 8.42 21.89 -26.00
N GLU A 14 8.96 20.79 -25.47
CA GLU A 14 8.35 20.05 -24.37
C GLU A 14 7.99 21.05 -23.25
N PRO A 15 6.77 20.99 -22.67
CA PRO A 15 6.39 21.91 -21.61
C PRO A 15 7.38 21.81 -20.45
N GLU A 16 7.94 22.94 -20.03
CA GLU A 16 8.87 23.00 -18.91
C GLU A 16 8.24 22.35 -17.68
N TRP A 17 8.86 21.28 -17.18
CA TRP A 17 8.47 20.66 -15.93
C TRP A 17 8.71 21.65 -14.78
N THR A 18 7.64 22.18 -14.19
CA THR A 18 7.73 23.03 -13.00
C THR A 18 7.49 22.22 -11.74
N ALA A 19 8.20 22.54 -10.66
CA ALA A 19 8.10 21.82 -9.40
C ALA A 19 6.75 22.04 -8.70
N THR A 20 5.95 23.01 -9.15
CA THR A 20 4.58 23.29 -8.67
C THR A 20 3.52 23.20 -9.77
N GLY A 21 3.75 22.44 -10.85
CA GLY A 21 2.82 22.32 -11.98
C GLY A 21 1.44 21.74 -11.63
N ASP A 22 1.31 21.08 -10.48
CA ASP A 22 0.05 20.59 -9.91
C ASP A 22 -0.76 21.66 -9.15
N LEU A 23 -0.19 22.86 -8.94
CA LEU A 23 -0.83 23.96 -8.23
C LEU A 23 -1.33 25.01 -9.23
N PRO A 24 -2.67 25.20 -9.35
CA PRO A 24 -3.24 26.27 -10.17
C PRO A 24 -2.78 27.66 -9.72
N ASP A 25 -2.69 28.63 -10.63
CA ASP A 25 -2.22 29.99 -10.33
C ASP A 25 -3.07 30.68 -9.25
N GLU A 26 -4.39 30.45 -9.24
CA GLU A 26 -5.31 31.00 -8.25
C GLU A 26 -5.08 30.50 -6.82
N PHE A 27 -4.30 29.43 -6.64
CA PHE A 27 -3.96 28.90 -5.31
C PHE A 27 -3.22 29.94 -4.47
N PHE A 28 -2.22 30.62 -5.02
CA PHE A 28 -1.34 31.53 -4.26
C PHE A 28 -2.06 32.81 -3.79
N PRO A 29 -2.82 33.52 -4.65
CA PRO A 29 -3.74 34.56 -4.21
C PRO A 29 -4.76 34.07 -3.16
N GLY A 30 -5.24 32.84 -3.30
CA GLY A 30 -6.15 32.21 -2.34
C GLY A 30 -5.50 31.98 -0.96
N VAL A 31 -4.24 31.52 -0.92
CA VAL A 31 -3.46 31.41 0.33
C VAL A 31 -3.35 32.77 1.01
N SER A 32 -3.07 33.83 0.24
CA SER A 32 -3.05 35.20 0.76
C SER A 32 -4.40 35.65 1.31
N GLY A 33 -5.50 35.26 0.66
CA GLY A 33 -6.87 35.50 1.14
C GLY A 33 -7.17 34.78 2.47
N VAL A 34 -6.81 33.49 2.58
CA VAL A 34 -6.97 32.73 3.83
C VAL A 34 -6.16 33.35 4.96
N ALA A 35 -4.88 33.67 4.69
CA ALA A 35 -3.98 34.26 5.66
C ALA A 35 -4.51 35.61 6.18
N SER A 36 -5.00 36.48 5.29
CA SER A 36 -5.67 37.73 5.66
C SER A 36 -6.90 37.47 6.54
N GLY A 37 -7.76 36.50 6.17
CA GLY A 37 -8.96 36.13 6.91
C GLY A 37 -8.69 35.62 8.33
N ILE A 38 -7.51 35.08 8.61
CA ILE A 38 -7.10 34.60 9.93
C ILE A 38 -6.09 35.52 10.65
N GLY A 39 -5.72 36.66 10.06
CA GLY A 39 -4.73 37.58 10.64
C GLY A 39 -3.30 37.02 10.66
N ALA A 40 -2.95 36.17 9.71
CA ALA A 40 -1.62 35.58 9.55
C ALA A 40 -0.89 36.18 8.34
N GLN A 41 0.44 35.99 8.29
CA GLN A 41 1.21 36.28 7.08
C GLN A 41 1.07 35.11 6.06
N PRO A 42 0.83 35.39 4.76
CA PRO A 42 0.68 34.35 3.74
C PRO A 42 1.86 33.38 3.69
N LEU A 43 3.08 33.91 3.83
CA LEU A 43 4.30 33.10 3.80
C LEU A 43 4.32 32.08 4.96
N HIS A 44 3.93 32.49 6.17
CA HIS A 44 3.88 31.57 7.32
C HIS A 44 2.86 30.44 7.12
N LEU A 45 1.71 30.73 6.50
CA LEU A 45 0.72 29.71 6.16
C LEU A 45 1.25 28.73 5.11
N LEU A 46 1.90 29.23 4.06
CA LEU A 46 2.50 28.39 3.02
C LEU A 46 3.63 27.51 3.59
N GLN A 47 4.42 28.03 4.53
CA GLN A 47 5.46 27.28 5.24
C GLN A 47 4.88 26.09 6.03
N VAL A 48 3.74 26.27 6.70
CA VAL A 48 3.04 25.17 7.39
C VAL A 48 2.51 24.14 6.39
N MET A 49 1.90 24.56 5.27
CA MET A 49 1.47 23.64 4.22
C MET A 49 2.65 22.84 3.63
N MET A 50 3.81 23.48 3.47
CA MET A 50 5.04 22.80 3.04
C MET A 50 5.51 21.77 4.05
N ALA A 51 5.43 22.07 5.35
CA ALA A 51 5.82 21.14 6.40
C ALA A 51 4.89 19.92 6.51
N GLU A 52 3.58 20.14 6.37
CA GLU A 52 2.53 19.13 6.52
C GLU A 52 2.40 18.20 5.31
N SER A 53 2.38 18.77 4.10
CA SER A 53 2.04 18.03 2.88
C SER A 53 3.07 18.18 1.75
N GLY A 54 4.03 19.09 1.88
CA GLY A 54 4.80 19.57 0.75
C GLY A 54 3.96 20.41 -0.22
N ILE A 55 2.91 21.08 0.29
CA ILE A 55 1.92 21.84 -0.50
C ILE A 55 1.23 20.92 -1.52
N ARG A 56 0.78 19.74 -1.08
CA ARG A 56 0.11 18.76 -1.94
C ARG A 56 -1.33 18.54 -1.48
N PRO A 57 -2.34 18.86 -2.30
CA PRO A 57 -3.74 18.65 -1.94
C PRO A 57 -4.13 17.17 -1.83
N ASP A 58 -3.39 16.28 -2.51
CA ASP A 58 -3.61 14.84 -2.51
C ASP A 58 -2.76 14.10 -1.45
N ALA A 59 -2.01 14.82 -0.61
CA ALA A 59 -1.16 14.21 0.41
C ALA A 59 -1.98 13.37 1.40
N HIS A 60 -1.47 12.16 1.71
CA HIS A 60 -2.12 11.21 2.61
C HIS A 60 -1.12 10.64 3.60
N ASN A 61 -1.38 10.83 4.90
CA ASN A 61 -0.75 10.05 5.95
C ASN A 61 -1.59 8.78 6.22
N PRO A 62 -1.06 7.57 5.95
CA PRO A 62 -1.79 6.33 6.19
C PRO A 62 -2.04 6.05 7.69
N HIS A 63 -1.23 6.64 8.58
CA HIS A 63 -1.41 6.54 10.02
C HIS A 63 -2.43 7.59 10.47
N GLY A 64 -3.72 7.22 10.46
CA GLY A 64 -4.82 8.09 10.90
C GLY A 64 -5.53 8.86 9.78
N HIS A 65 -5.15 8.62 8.52
CA HIS A 65 -5.79 9.18 7.31
C HIS A 65 -5.77 10.71 7.19
N ALA A 66 -4.79 11.36 7.82
CA ALA A 66 -4.56 12.80 7.68
C ALA A 66 -4.40 13.15 6.18
N SER A 67 -5.08 14.20 5.72
CA SER A 67 -5.27 14.44 4.28
C SER A 67 -5.16 15.91 3.88
N GLY A 68 -4.57 16.17 2.71
CA GLY A 68 -4.56 17.49 2.08
C GLY A 68 -3.54 18.47 2.66
N LEU A 69 -3.74 19.75 2.33
CA LEU A 69 -2.73 20.81 2.46
C LEU A 69 -2.10 20.93 3.85
N ILE A 70 -2.90 20.78 4.91
CA ILE A 70 -2.46 20.84 6.32
C ILE A 70 -2.70 19.52 7.07
N GLN A 71 -2.80 18.41 6.35
CA GLN A 71 -3.03 17.07 6.91
C GLN A 71 -4.24 16.99 7.85
N PHE A 72 -5.42 17.37 7.36
CA PHE A 72 -6.66 17.29 8.13
C PHE A 72 -6.98 15.86 8.53
N MET A 73 -7.21 15.64 9.83
CA MET A 73 -7.75 14.37 10.33
C MET A 73 -9.21 14.18 9.87
N PRO A 74 -9.68 12.93 9.61
CA PRO A 74 -11.04 12.67 9.15
C PRO A 74 -12.14 13.26 10.05
N ALA A 75 -11.97 13.16 11.38
CA ALA A 75 -12.91 13.74 12.33
C ALA A 75 -12.96 15.27 12.27
N THR A 76 -11.82 15.92 11.98
CA THR A 76 -11.73 17.36 11.78
C THR A 76 -12.47 17.76 10.51
N LEU A 77 -12.27 17.05 9.39
CA LEU A 77 -12.99 17.31 8.14
C LEU A 77 -14.51 17.27 8.33
N ALA A 78 -15.02 16.24 9.03
CA ALA A 78 -16.43 16.12 9.35
C ALA A 78 -16.95 17.34 10.14
N ARG A 79 -16.21 17.78 11.16
CA ARG A 79 -16.55 18.97 11.96
C ARG A 79 -16.53 20.26 11.15
N LEU A 80 -15.69 20.35 10.12
CA LEU A 80 -15.61 21.50 9.21
C LEU A 80 -16.69 21.48 8.12
N GLY A 81 -17.57 20.47 8.14
CA GLY A 81 -18.69 20.33 7.21
C GLY A 81 -18.41 19.43 6.00
N TRP A 82 -17.26 18.74 5.96
CA TRP A 82 -16.95 17.79 4.90
C TRP A 82 -17.29 16.34 5.32
N THR A 83 -18.41 15.83 4.82
CA THR A 83 -18.93 14.50 5.21
C THR A 83 -18.66 13.40 4.18
N ALA A 84 -18.09 13.73 3.02
CA ALA A 84 -17.82 12.77 1.93
C ALA A 84 -16.56 11.90 2.17
N GLY A 85 -15.92 12.03 3.34
CA GLY A 85 -14.74 11.24 3.71
C GLY A 85 -13.42 11.84 3.21
N HIS A 86 -12.31 11.39 3.82
CA HIS A 86 -10.98 11.92 3.56
C HIS A 86 -10.48 11.61 2.13
N GLU A 87 -10.93 10.51 1.52
CA GLU A 87 -10.59 10.17 0.13
C GLU A 87 -11.21 11.14 -0.87
N ALA A 88 -12.47 11.51 -0.65
CA ALA A 88 -13.13 12.52 -1.46
C ALA A 88 -12.49 13.89 -1.27
N PHE A 89 -12.04 14.20 -0.05
CA PHE A 89 -11.36 15.45 0.24
C PHE A 89 -10.06 15.60 -0.56
N ARG A 90 -9.26 14.53 -0.69
CA ARG A 90 -8.01 14.54 -1.48
C ARG A 90 -8.21 14.67 -2.99
N ARG A 91 -9.45 14.53 -3.48
CA ARG A 91 -9.79 14.81 -4.88
C ARG A 91 -10.07 16.29 -5.14
N LEU A 92 -10.25 17.09 -4.09
CA LEU A 92 -10.32 18.53 -4.21
C LEU A 92 -8.95 19.06 -4.61
N SER A 93 -8.93 19.99 -5.56
CA SER A 93 -7.76 20.79 -5.91
C SER A 93 -7.25 21.62 -4.72
N ALA A 94 -6.04 22.14 -4.80
CA ALA A 94 -5.48 22.98 -3.75
C ALA A 94 -6.34 24.22 -3.44
N PRO A 95 -6.85 24.99 -4.43
CA PRO A 95 -7.78 26.09 -4.17
C PRO A 95 -9.08 25.66 -3.48
N GLU A 96 -9.65 24.50 -3.85
CA GLU A 96 -10.89 23.99 -3.26
C GLU A 96 -10.72 23.57 -1.78
N GLN A 97 -9.50 23.29 -1.32
CA GLN A 97 -9.24 22.99 0.10
C GLN A 97 -9.10 24.25 0.97
N LEU A 98 -8.79 25.41 0.39
CA LEU A 98 -8.54 26.66 1.12
C LEU A 98 -9.69 27.11 2.05
N PRO A 99 -10.99 26.95 1.70
CA PRO A 99 -12.06 27.33 2.60
C PRO A 99 -12.11 26.47 3.88
N PHE A 100 -11.63 25.22 3.82
CA PHE A 100 -11.48 24.37 4.99
C PHE A 100 -10.28 24.77 5.85
N VAL A 101 -9.20 25.23 5.22
CA VAL A 101 -8.04 25.82 5.93
C VAL A 101 -8.49 27.06 6.69
N LEU A 102 -9.26 27.96 6.05
CA LEU A 102 -9.86 29.12 6.68
C LEU A 102 -10.76 28.74 7.87
N ARG A 103 -11.68 27.77 7.67
CA ARG A 103 -12.57 27.30 8.75
C ARG A 103 -11.81 26.64 9.90
N PHE A 104 -10.70 25.95 9.62
CA PHE A 104 -9.88 25.28 10.64
C PHE A 104 -9.16 26.28 11.55
N TYR A 105 -8.49 27.28 10.97
CA TYR A 105 -7.75 28.26 11.76
C TYR A 105 -8.64 29.38 12.33
N GLY A 106 -9.82 29.61 11.75
CA GLY A 106 -10.76 30.68 12.17
C GLY A 106 -11.00 30.75 13.69
N PRO A 107 -11.32 29.64 14.38
CA PRO A 107 -11.50 29.63 15.84
C PRO A 107 -10.26 30.02 16.64
N TYR A 108 -9.06 29.91 16.06
CA TYR A 108 -7.80 30.20 16.74
C TYR A 108 -7.29 31.63 16.51
N ARG A 109 -8.00 32.45 15.74
CA ARG A 109 -7.65 33.87 15.52
C ARG A 109 -7.35 34.66 16.80
N PRO A 110 -8.13 34.52 17.90
CA PRO A 110 -7.85 35.24 19.14
C PRO A 110 -6.51 34.87 19.79
N ALA A 111 -5.92 33.71 19.45
CA ALA A 111 -4.62 33.28 19.97
C ALA A 111 -3.43 33.97 19.29
N GLY A 112 -3.65 34.78 18.24
CA GLY A 112 -2.62 35.49 17.49
C GLY A 112 -1.77 34.56 16.63
N LEU A 113 -2.20 34.32 15.38
CA LEU A 113 -1.54 33.43 14.41
C LEU A 113 -0.45 34.14 13.59
N THR A 114 0.36 34.97 14.26
CA THR A 114 1.28 35.92 13.60
C THR A 114 2.64 35.33 13.20
N SER A 115 2.95 34.10 13.60
CA SER A 115 4.20 33.41 13.27
C SER A 115 3.97 32.00 12.74
N THR A 116 4.93 31.47 12.00
CA THR A 116 4.94 30.08 11.51
C THR A 116 4.80 29.09 12.67
N ALA A 117 5.49 29.33 13.77
CA ALA A 117 5.41 28.50 14.96
C ALA A 117 4.00 28.49 15.57
N ARG A 118 3.31 29.64 15.58
CA ARG A 118 1.92 29.74 16.07
C ARG A 118 0.93 29.00 15.19
N LEU A 119 1.04 29.14 13.87
CA LEU A 119 0.21 28.38 12.94
C LEU A 119 0.47 26.87 13.06
N TYR A 120 1.74 26.47 13.16
CA TYR A 120 2.06 25.06 13.29
C TYR A 120 1.62 24.50 14.64
N GLN A 121 1.72 25.26 15.73
CA GLN A 121 1.18 24.89 17.05
C GLN A 121 -0.33 24.65 17.00
N ALA A 122 -1.08 25.51 16.29
CA ALA A 122 -2.52 25.34 16.08
C ALA A 122 -2.86 24.08 15.25
N THR A 123 -1.94 23.64 14.39
CA THR A 123 -2.11 22.45 13.53
C THR A 123 -1.76 21.17 14.29
N PHE A 124 -0.63 21.19 15.00
CA PHE A 124 -0.06 20.07 15.74
C PHE A 124 -0.86 19.73 17.01
N LEU A 125 -1.08 20.71 17.88
CA LEU A 125 -1.71 20.50 19.18
C LEU A 125 -2.41 21.77 19.68
N PRO A 126 -3.57 22.15 19.10
CA PRO A 126 -4.23 23.44 19.33
C PRO A 126 -4.59 23.71 20.79
N ALA A 127 -4.79 22.66 21.60
CA ALA A 127 -5.05 22.78 23.03
C ALA A 127 -3.90 23.47 23.80
N THR A 128 -2.70 23.57 23.22
CA THR A 128 -1.53 24.22 23.83
C THR A 128 -1.41 25.71 23.50
N LEU A 129 -2.25 26.27 22.62
CA LEU A 129 -2.18 27.69 22.25
C LEU A 129 -2.18 28.65 23.46
N PRO A 130 -2.94 28.41 24.55
CA PRO A 130 -2.88 29.24 25.76
C PRO A 130 -1.52 29.25 26.47
N LEU A 131 -0.64 28.26 26.23
CA LEU A 131 0.69 28.20 26.84
C LEU A 131 1.66 29.26 26.27
N GLY A 132 1.26 29.97 25.20
CA GLY A 132 2.07 31.00 24.57
C GLY A 132 2.92 30.49 23.40
N SER A 133 3.72 31.40 22.86
CA SER A 133 4.63 31.18 21.72
C SER A 133 6.09 31.43 22.05
N ASP A 134 6.45 31.46 23.33
CA ASP A 134 7.87 31.51 23.70
C ASP A 134 8.57 30.26 23.13
N PRO A 135 9.73 30.40 22.45
CA PRO A 135 10.44 29.27 21.85
C PRO A 135 10.75 28.12 22.83
N ASN A 136 10.83 28.43 24.13
CA ASN A 136 11.11 27.46 25.18
C ASN A 136 9.86 26.82 25.79
N THR A 137 8.65 27.31 25.47
CA THR A 137 7.39 26.73 25.95
C THR A 137 7.31 25.25 25.54
N VAL A 138 7.17 24.37 26.53
CA VAL A 138 6.95 22.93 26.32
C VAL A 138 5.48 22.70 25.97
N LEU A 139 5.25 22.09 24.80
CA LEU A 139 3.91 21.78 24.28
C LEU A 139 3.48 20.38 24.71
N CYS A 140 4.38 19.40 24.60
CA CYS A 140 4.18 18.05 25.11
C CYS A 140 5.52 17.38 25.43
N GLY A 141 5.49 16.28 26.18
CA GLY A 141 6.69 15.53 26.52
C GLY A 141 6.42 14.08 26.89
N ARG A 142 7.46 13.25 26.83
CA ARG A 142 7.41 11.81 27.14
C ARG A 142 6.87 11.56 28.55
N ASP A 143 7.44 12.27 29.51
CA ASP A 143 7.10 12.22 30.93
C ASP A 143 6.34 13.50 31.37
N GLY A 144 5.82 14.25 30.39
CA GLY A 144 5.23 15.58 30.56
C GLY A 144 3.78 15.66 30.08
N PRO A 145 3.25 16.87 29.84
CA PRO A 145 1.88 17.03 29.34
C PRO A 145 1.71 16.37 27.96
N TYR A 146 0.53 15.83 27.70
CA TYR A 146 0.17 15.16 26.43
C TYR A 146 1.17 14.09 25.96
N PRO A 147 1.47 13.05 26.77
CA PRO A 147 2.48 12.03 26.44
C PRO A 147 2.11 11.22 25.18
N SER A 148 0.82 11.04 24.90
CA SER A 148 0.36 10.42 23.64
C SER A 148 0.65 11.28 22.40
N ALA A 149 0.57 12.61 22.52
CA ALA A 149 0.94 13.52 21.44
C ALA A 149 2.46 13.47 21.19
N TYR A 150 3.27 13.41 22.25
CA TYR A 150 4.71 13.21 22.12
C TYR A 150 5.03 11.86 21.48
N ALA A 151 4.40 10.76 21.92
CA ALA A 151 4.67 9.42 21.40
C ALA A 151 4.47 9.32 19.88
N GLY A 152 3.40 9.93 19.35
CA GLY A 152 3.13 9.97 17.91
C GLY A 152 4.03 10.91 17.11
N ASN A 153 4.75 11.83 17.76
CA ASN A 153 5.46 12.93 17.11
C ASN A 153 6.87 13.15 17.64
N SER A 154 7.46 12.13 18.27
CA SER A 154 8.78 12.20 18.90
C SER A 154 9.90 12.60 17.92
N GLY A 155 9.68 12.42 16.61
CA GLY A 155 10.57 12.94 15.56
C GLY A 155 10.70 14.48 15.50
N LEU A 156 9.84 15.23 16.20
CA LEU A 156 9.97 16.67 16.39
C LEU A 156 11.03 17.02 17.45
N ASP A 157 11.18 16.19 18.49
CA ASP A 157 12.18 16.35 19.55
C ASP A 157 13.56 15.87 19.08
N ARG A 158 14.27 16.75 18.38
CA ARG A 158 15.62 16.45 17.89
C ARG A 158 16.72 16.63 18.92
N ARG A 159 16.44 17.37 19.98
CA ARG A 159 17.38 17.52 21.11
C ARG A 159 17.44 16.22 21.91
N GLY A 160 16.40 15.40 21.85
CA GLY A 160 16.29 14.16 22.61
C GLY A 160 16.09 14.40 24.10
N ASP A 161 15.57 15.57 24.47
CA ASP A 161 15.37 15.98 25.87
C ASP A 161 14.04 15.49 26.45
N GLY A 162 13.24 14.77 25.65
CA GLY A 162 11.95 14.24 26.06
C GLY A 162 10.81 15.23 25.87
N THR A 163 11.04 16.41 25.29
CA THR A 163 10.04 17.48 25.14
C THR A 163 9.96 18.03 23.72
N ILE A 164 8.75 18.36 23.29
CA ILE A 164 8.49 19.13 22.06
C ILE A 164 8.12 20.54 22.49
N ARG A 165 8.92 21.51 22.06
CA ARG A 165 8.75 22.94 22.34
C ARG A 165 8.27 23.69 21.10
N VAL A 166 7.87 24.94 21.29
CA VAL A 166 7.55 25.86 20.18
C VAL A 166 8.74 25.98 19.21
N SER A 167 9.98 26.03 19.71
CA SER A 167 11.20 26.04 18.87
C SER A 167 11.35 24.80 17.98
N ASP A 168 10.91 23.62 18.44
CA ASP A 168 10.97 22.39 17.64
C ASP A 168 10.01 22.44 16.45
N LEU A 169 8.86 23.10 16.61
CA LEU A 169 7.91 23.34 15.52
C LEU A 169 8.54 24.25 14.45
N THR A 170 9.15 25.38 14.86
CA THR A 170 9.88 26.27 13.93
C THR A 170 10.95 25.50 13.16
N ALA A 171 11.81 24.78 13.89
CA ALA A 171 12.89 24.01 13.28
C ALA A 171 12.37 22.89 12.36
N ALA A 172 11.21 22.32 12.63
CA ALA A 172 10.59 21.33 11.75
C ALA A 172 10.11 21.93 10.44
N VAL A 173 9.55 23.15 10.48
CA VAL A 173 9.10 23.86 9.28
C VAL A 173 10.29 24.33 8.44
N ASP A 174 11.31 24.93 9.05
CA ASP A 174 12.50 25.42 8.34
C ASP A 174 13.21 24.29 7.58
N ARG A 175 13.21 23.08 8.15
CA ARG A 175 13.75 21.90 7.47
C ARG A 175 12.93 21.45 6.26
N ARG A 176 11.66 21.80 6.17
CA ARG A 176 10.81 21.41 5.05
C ARG A 176 10.75 22.48 3.98
N CYS A 177 10.96 23.75 4.35
CA CYS A 177 10.95 24.91 3.47
C CYS A 177 12.29 25.06 2.72
N ARG A 178 12.62 24.09 1.86
CA ARG A 178 13.83 24.09 1.03
C ARG A 178 13.61 23.32 -0.28
N GLY A 179 14.46 23.61 -1.27
CA GLY A 179 14.48 22.93 -2.56
C GLY A 179 13.50 23.50 -3.59
N PRO A 180 13.50 22.95 -4.82
CA PRO A 180 12.90 23.60 -5.97
C PRO A 180 11.41 23.92 -5.82
N ARG A 181 10.62 22.97 -5.29
CA ARG A 181 9.18 23.18 -5.06
C ARG A 181 8.89 24.32 -4.09
N TRP A 182 9.68 24.44 -3.03
CA TRP A 182 9.52 25.52 -2.05
C TRP A 182 9.90 26.88 -2.65
N GLU A 183 11.02 26.94 -3.35
CA GLU A 183 11.51 28.17 -3.97
C GLU A 183 10.52 28.71 -5.01
N GLU A 184 9.98 27.83 -5.85
CA GLU A 184 8.97 28.17 -6.84
C GLU A 184 7.64 28.58 -6.19
N ALA A 185 7.15 27.83 -5.20
CA ALA A 185 5.93 28.18 -4.48
C ALA A 185 6.04 29.52 -3.74
N ARG A 186 7.19 29.80 -3.12
CA ARG A 186 7.47 31.08 -2.47
C ARG A 186 7.45 32.23 -3.47
N ALA A 187 8.11 32.07 -4.63
CA ALA A 187 8.13 33.09 -5.67
C ALA A 187 6.73 33.38 -6.23
N ARG A 188 5.93 32.33 -6.49
CA ARG A 188 4.53 32.47 -6.94
C ARG A 188 3.64 33.16 -5.90
N LEU A 189 3.92 32.99 -4.61
CA LEU A 189 3.24 33.70 -3.53
C LEU A 189 3.64 35.18 -3.42
N GLU A 190 4.93 35.50 -3.54
CA GLU A 190 5.44 36.88 -3.43
C GLU A 190 4.85 37.82 -4.51
N GLY A 191 4.51 37.29 -5.68
CA GLY A 191 3.83 38.02 -6.75
C GLY A 191 2.29 38.06 -6.66
N ALA A 192 1.68 37.37 -5.71
CA ALA A 192 0.24 37.16 -5.67
C ALA A 192 -0.49 38.20 -4.79
N SER A 193 -1.39 38.97 -5.40
CA SER A 193 -2.33 39.81 -4.64
C SER A 193 -3.45 38.95 -4.02
N PRO A 194 -3.94 39.25 -2.80
CA PRO A 194 -4.97 38.42 -2.15
C PRO A 194 -6.28 38.35 -2.96
N LEU A 195 -6.81 37.14 -3.17
CA LEU A 195 -8.17 36.91 -3.68
C LEU A 195 -9.13 36.54 -2.54
N PRO A 196 -10.44 36.83 -2.68
CA PRO A 196 -11.44 36.25 -1.80
C PRO A 196 -11.32 34.72 -1.78
N VAL A 197 -11.40 34.12 -0.58
CA VAL A 197 -11.41 32.67 -0.44
C VAL A 197 -12.65 32.12 -1.15
N PRO A 198 -12.53 31.08 -2.00
CA PRO A 198 -13.67 30.55 -2.74
C PRO A 198 -14.76 30.07 -1.77
N PRO A 199 -16.03 29.97 -2.21
CA PRO A 199 -17.06 29.36 -1.39
C PRO A 199 -16.66 27.92 -1.05
N VAL A 200 -17.07 27.46 0.13
CA VAL A 200 -16.77 26.09 0.56
C VAL A 200 -17.36 25.11 -0.45
N PRO A 201 -16.56 24.22 -1.05
CA PRO A 201 -17.07 23.21 -1.95
C PRO A 201 -18.19 22.45 -1.26
N ILE A 202 -19.37 22.48 -1.89
CA ILE A 202 -20.50 21.67 -1.43
C ILE A 202 -20.13 20.23 -1.81
N PRO A 203 -20.02 19.31 -0.84
CA PRO A 203 -19.89 17.90 -1.17
C PRO A 203 -21.06 17.57 -2.11
N PRO A 204 -20.84 16.89 -3.25
CA PRO A 204 -21.91 16.62 -4.19
C PRO A 204 -23.13 16.05 -3.45
N GLY A 205 -24.25 16.80 -3.49
CA GLY A 205 -25.45 16.50 -2.71
C GLY A 205 -26.16 15.23 -3.23
N PRO A 206 -27.01 14.59 -2.41
CA PRO A 206 -27.90 13.54 -2.91
C PRO A 206 -28.99 14.17 -3.80
N THR A 207 -29.12 13.71 -5.04
CA THR A 207 -30.01 14.29 -6.06
C THR A 207 -31.49 13.92 -5.79
N PRO A 208 -32.48 14.84 -5.83
CA PRO A 208 -33.89 14.49 -5.64
C PRO A 208 -34.39 13.55 -6.73
N GLY A 209 -35.06 12.46 -6.33
CA GLY A 209 -35.45 11.34 -7.20
C GLY A 209 -34.52 10.13 -7.11
N THR A 210 -33.42 10.22 -6.34
CA THR A 210 -32.51 9.09 -6.12
C THR A 210 -32.70 8.49 -4.74
N ARG A 211 -32.78 7.16 -4.70
CA ARG A 211 -32.93 6.35 -3.48
C ARG A 211 -31.80 6.66 -2.47
N PRO A 212 -32.07 6.58 -1.16
CA PRO A 212 -31.09 6.92 -0.13
C PRO A 212 -29.86 6.01 -0.17
N THR A 213 -28.71 6.53 0.26
CA THR A 213 -27.49 5.73 0.38
C THR A 213 -27.63 4.73 1.54
N LEU A 214 -27.59 3.43 1.25
CA LEU A 214 -27.76 2.36 2.25
C LEU A 214 -26.41 1.78 2.67
N ARG A 215 -26.24 1.47 3.96
CA ARG A 215 -25.05 0.83 4.52
C ARG A 215 -25.41 -0.09 5.69
N ALA A 216 -24.43 -0.82 6.23
CA ALA A 216 -24.64 -1.66 7.41
C ALA A 216 -25.34 -0.87 8.54
N GLY A 217 -26.44 -1.42 9.05
CA GLY A 217 -27.28 -0.77 10.07
C GLY A 217 -28.44 0.07 9.53
N SER A 218 -28.49 0.39 8.22
CA SER A 218 -29.66 1.01 7.59
C SER A 218 -30.90 0.12 7.72
N ARG A 219 -32.08 0.73 7.85
CA ARG A 219 -33.37 0.04 7.96
C ARG A 219 -34.46 0.74 7.14
N GLY A 220 -35.53 0.02 6.78
CA GLY A 220 -36.73 0.56 6.13
C GLY A 220 -36.99 0.04 4.72
N GLU A 221 -37.97 0.63 4.03
CA GLU A 221 -38.45 0.17 2.72
C GLU A 221 -37.34 0.16 1.66
N ALA A 222 -36.50 1.20 1.59
CA ALA A 222 -35.39 1.24 0.65
C ALA A 222 -34.41 0.05 0.80
N VAL A 223 -34.18 -0.44 2.03
CA VAL A 223 -33.36 -1.64 2.24
C VAL A 223 -34.08 -2.89 1.74
N ARG A 224 -35.38 -2.98 1.98
CA ARG A 224 -36.23 -4.07 1.49
C ARG A 224 -36.24 -4.11 -0.03
N GLU A 225 -36.32 -2.96 -0.69
CA GLU A 225 -36.20 -2.81 -2.13
C GLU A 225 -34.85 -3.31 -2.66
N ALA A 226 -33.73 -2.91 -2.01
CA ALA A 226 -32.40 -3.39 -2.39
C ALA A 226 -32.25 -4.91 -2.25
N GLN A 227 -32.73 -5.47 -1.14
CA GLN A 227 -32.73 -6.92 -0.90
C GLN A 227 -33.50 -7.67 -1.99
N ARG A 228 -34.68 -7.17 -2.36
CA ARG A 228 -35.52 -7.72 -3.44
C ARG A 228 -34.81 -7.72 -4.80
N LYS A 229 -34.15 -6.60 -5.16
CA LYS A 229 -33.38 -6.49 -6.41
C LYS A 229 -32.16 -7.42 -6.43
N LEU A 230 -31.43 -7.52 -5.32
CA LEU A 230 -30.31 -8.46 -5.18
C LEU A 230 -30.78 -9.93 -5.29
N ASN A 231 -31.94 -10.26 -4.72
CA ASN A 231 -32.54 -11.59 -4.85
C ASN A 231 -32.93 -11.92 -6.30
N ALA A 232 -33.52 -10.97 -7.02
CA ALA A 232 -33.86 -11.14 -8.43
C ALA A 232 -32.62 -11.40 -9.30
N ILE A 233 -31.53 -10.66 -9.05
CA ILE A 233 -30.24 -10.85 -9.73
C ILE A 233 -29.65 -12.22 -9.38
N HIS A 234 -29.62 -12.58 -8.09
CA HIS A 234 -29.16 -13.91 -7.65
C HIS A 234 -29.93 -15.03 -8.37
N ALA A 235 -31.26 -14.97 -8.37
CA ALA A 235 -32.10 -15.98 -9.01
C ALA A 235 -31.81 -16.11 -10.51
N ARG A 236 -31.59 -14.98 -11.21
CA ARG A 236 -31.21 -14.97 -12.63
C ARG A 236 -29.85 -15.61 -12.89
N GLU A 237 -28.84 -15.27 -12.10
CA GLU A 237 -27.50 -15.83 -12.26
C GLU A 237 -27.49 -17.35 -12.02
N VAL A 238 -28.22 -17.82 -10.99
CA VAL A 238 -28.39 -19.26 -10.72
C VAL A 238 -29.14 -19.95 -11.86
N ALA A 239 -30.23 -19.36 -12.36
CA ALA A 239 -30.99 -19.91 -13.49
C ALA A 239 -30.15 -20.01 -14.78
N ALA A 240 -29.16 -19.12 -14.94
CA ALA A 240 -28.22 -19.14 -16.05
C ALA A 240 -26.98 -20.03 -15.81
N GLY A 241 -27.01 -20.88 -14.77
CA GLY A 241 -25.94 -21.82 -14.44
C GLY A 241 -24.67 -21.18 -13.84
N ARG A 242 -24.74 -19.92 -13.41
CA ARG A 242 -23.62 -19.19 -12.81
C ARG A 242 -23.75 -19.14 -11.27
N PRO A 243 -22.65 -18.91 -10.53
CA PRO A 243 -22.73 -18.72 -9.09
C PRO A 243 -23.58 -17.49 -8.75
N GLY A 244 -24.65 -17.68 -7.99
CA GLY A 244 -25.47 -16.59 -7.49
C GLY A 244 -24.74 -15.71 -6.47
N LEU A 245 -25.37 -14.60 -6.05
CA LEU A 245 -24.82 -13.73 -5.01
C LEU A 245 -24.67 -14.49 -3.65
N PRO A 246 -23.48 -14.52 -3.03
CA PRO A 246 -23.25 -15.20 -1.76
C PRO A 246 -24.14 -14.68 -0.62
N GLY A 247 -24.76 -15.60 0.12
CA GLY A 247 -25.64 -15.26 1.24
C GLY A 247 -27.08 -14.90 0.82
N ALA A 248 -27.39 -14.90 -0.48
CA ALA A 248 -28.74 -14.80 -1.02
C ALA A 248 -29.37 -16.20 -1.28
N PRO A 249 -30.71 -16.36 -1.31
CA PRO A 249 -31.70 -15.29 -1.16
C PRO A 249 -31.66 -14.65 0.24
N LEU A 250 -31.73 -13.33 0.27
CA LEU A 250 -31.77 -12.49 1.45
C LEU A 250 -33.22 -12.43 1.97
N ALA A 251 -33.39 -12.38 3.30
CA ALA A 251 -34.68 -12.00 3.87
C ALA A 251 -34.98 -10.54 3.51
N GLU A 252 -36.14 -10.26 2.93
CA GLU A 252 -36.62 -8.91 2.60
C GLU A 252 -37.21 -8.22 3.85
N ASP A 253 -36.45 -8.27 4.94
CA ASP A 253 -36.85 -7.77 6.25
C ASP A 253 -36.73 -6.24 6.37
N GLY A 254 -36.04 -5.60 5.44
CA GLY A 254 -35.74 -4.17 5.49
C GLY A 254 -34.62 -3.83 6.47
N THR A 255 -33.75 -4.77 6.81
CA THR A 255 -32.56 -4.57 7.67
C THR A 255 -31.26 -4.83 6.91
N PHE A 256 -30.38 -3.83 6.86
CA PHE A 256 -29.12 -3.93 6.13
C PHE A 256 -28.07 -4.60 7.01
N GLY A 257 -28.19 -5.93 7.15
CA GLY A 257 -27.28 -6.76 7.94
C GLY A 257 -26.03 -7.22 7.15
N PRO A 258 -25.16 -8.00 7.80
CA PRO A 258 -23.93 -8.52 7.18
C PRO A 258 -24.15 -9.29 5.87
N ARG A 259 -25.26 -10.03 5.76
CA ARG A 259 -25.64 -10.75 4.53
C ARG A 259 -26.01 -9.81 3.40
N THR A 260 -26.81 -8.78 3.67
CA THR A 260 -27.16 -7.73 2.68
C THR A 260 -25.91 -6.98 2.22
N ARG A 261 -24.97 -6.69 3.13
CA ARG A 261 -23.67 -6.09 2.78
C ARG A 261 -22.83 -7.00 1.90
N ALA A 262 -22.71 -8.29 2.23
CA ALA A 262 -21.94 -9.25 1.44
C ALA A 262 -22.48 -9.38 0.01
N ALA A 263 -23.81 -9.51 -0.14
CA ALA A 263 -24.47 -9.53 -1.45
C ALA A 263 -24.26 -8.21 -2.22
N THR A 264 -24.31 -7.07 -1.53
CA THR A 264 -24.06 -5.74 -2.13
C THR A 264 -22.63 -5.62 -2.67
N VAL A 265 -21.60 -6.01 -1.89
CA VAL A 265 -20.19 -5.95 -2.33
C VAL A 265 -19.97 -6.81 -3.57
N VAL A 266 -20.57 -8.01 -3.61
CA VAL A 266 -20.43 -8.90 -4.77
C VAL A 266 -21.17 -8.33 -5.98
N PHE A 267 -22.37 -7.80 -5.78
CA PHE A 267 -23.09 -7.10 -6.85
C PHE A 267 -22.29 -5.90 -7.40
N GLN A 268 -21.70 -5.09 -6.53
CA GLN A 268 -20.85 -3.96 -6.94
C GLN A 268 -19.62 -4.42 -7.74
N ARG A 269 -19.01 -5.55 -7.36
CA ARG A 269 -17.90 -6.15 -8.13
C ARG A 269 -18.32 -6.55 -9.55
N LEU A 270 -19.55 -7.07 -9.70
CA LEU A 270 -20.09 -7.43 -11.02
C LEU A 270 -20.51 -6.21 -11.83
N ALA A 271 -21.12 -5.22 -11.19
CA ALA A 271 -21.64 -4.02 -11.83
C ALA A 271 -20.56 -2.97 -12.14
N PHE A 272 -19.43 -3.00 -11.41
CA PHE A 272 -18.31 -2.05 -11.51
C PHE A 272 -16.94 -2.75 -11.56
N PRO A 273 -16.69 -3.67 -12.52
CA PRO A 273 -15.53 -4.57 -12.50
C PRO A 273 -14.16 -3.86 -12.41
N ASN A 274 -14.06 -2.62 -12.90
CA ASN A 274 -12.82 -1.82 -12.93
C ASN A 274 -12.87 -0.58 -12.02
N GLN A 275 -13.85 -0.48 -11.12
CA GLN A 275 -13.99 0.66 -10.21
C GLN A 275 -14.07 0.16 -8.76
N PRO A 276 -12.96 -0.32 -8.17
CA PRO A 276 -12.94 -0.96 -6.85
C PRO A 276 -13.38 -0.03 -5.71
N ASN A 277 -13.27 1.29 -5.91
CA ASN A 277 -13.79 2.30 -4.98
C ASN A 277 -15.33 2.23 -4.85
N GLU A 278 -16.02 1.63 -5.82
CA GLU A 278 -17.46 1.37 -5.77
C GLU A 278 -17.79 0.05 -5.06
N HIS A 279 -16.82 -0.74 -4.56
CA HIS A 279 -17.04 -2.08 -3.95
C HIS A 279 -17.05 -2.02 -2.41
N ASP A 280 -17.60 -0.95 -1.87
CA ASP A 280 -17.56 -0.58 -0.45
C ASP A 280 -18.65 -1.27 0.41
N GLY A 281 -19.62 -1.93 -0.23
CA GLY A 281 -20.79 -2.52 0.42
C GLY A 281 -21.85 -1.49 0.80
N VAL A 282 -21.82 -0.32 0.17
CA VAL A 282 -22.74 0.80 0.35
C VAL A 282 -23.55 1.00 -0.92
N ILE A 283 -24.88 0.93 -0.83
CA ILE A 283 -25.74 1.18 -1.97
C ILE A 283 -25.94 2.69 -2.11
N GLY A 284 -24.99 3.35 -2.79
CA GLY A 284 -25.11 4.75 -3.22
C GLY A 284 -25.81 4.90 -4.58
N PRO A 285 -25.95 6.14 -5.10
CA PRO A 285 -26.68 6.42 -6.35
C PRO A 285 -26.23 5.59 -7.56
N ARG A 286 -24.91 5.33 -7.69
CA ARG A 286 -24.38 4.51 -8.78
C ARG A 286 -24.77 3.04 -8.64
N THR A 287 -24.62 2.46 -7.45
CA THR A 287 -25.07 1.10 -7.14
C THR A 287 -26.57 0.94 -7.35
N TRP A 288 -27.37 1.94 -7.00
CA TRP A 288 -28.81 1.95 -7.25
C TRP A 288 -29.16 1.89 -8.73
N ALA A 289 -28.54 2.72 -9.55
CA ALA A 289 -28.76 2.72 -11.00
C ALA A 289 -28.42 1.34 -11.61
N LYS A 290 -27.35 0.70 -11.15
CA LYS A 290 -26.98 -0.64 -11.63
C LYS A 290 -27.94 -1.72 -11.15
N LEU A 291 -28.45 -1.64 -9.92
CA LEU A 291 -29.47 -2.57 -9.42
C LEU A 291 -30.75 -2.48 -10.26
N ASP A 292 -31.16 -1.29 -10.71
CA ASP A 292 -32.31 -1.11 -11.60
C ASP A 292 -32.09 -1.72 -12.98
N GLU A 293 -30.96 -1.38 -13.61
CA GLU A 293 -30.56 -1.91 -14.92
C GLU A 293 -30.56 -3.44 -14.91
N TRP A 294 -29.98 -4.05 -13.87
CA TRP A 294 -29.83 -5.49 -13.79
C TRP A 294 -31.13 -6.20 -13.39
N ALA A 295 -31.93 -5.63 -12.50
CA ALA A 295 -33.24 -6.17 -12.13
C ALA A 295 -34.28 -6.02 -13.26
N GLY A 296 -34.13 -5.00 -14.13
CA GLY A 296 -34.99 -4.76 -15.29
C GLY A 296 -34.62 -5.54 -16.56
N GLY A 297 -33.57 -6.38 -16.53
CA GLY A 297 -33.17 -7.24 -17.64
C GLY A 297 -32.05 -6.71 -18.55
N GLY A 298 -31.46 -5.54 -18.25
CA GLY A 298 -30.42 -4.89 -19.06
C GLY A 298 -28.96 -5.18 -18.67
N GLY A 299 -28.67 -6.33 -18.06
CA GLY A 299 -27.27 -6.73 -17.77
C GLY A 299 -26.50 -7.07 -19.07
N PRO A 300 -25.16 -6.97 -19.10
CA PRO A 300 -24.38 -7.13 -20.33
C PRO A 300 -24.52 -8.55 -20.90
N THR A 301 -24.91 -8.65 -22.17
CA THR A 301 -24.78 -9.87 -22.99
C THR A 301 -23.34 -9.99 -23.50
N PRO A 302 -22.69 -11.18 -23.44
CA PRO A 302 -21.32 -11.34 -23.90
C PRO A 302 -21.26 -11.37 -25.44
N GLY A 303 -20.42 -10.51 -26.03
CA GLY A 303 -19.91 -10.70 -27.39
C GLY A 303 -18.77 -11.74 -27.42
N PRO A 304 -18.44 -12.32 -28.60
CA PRO A 304 -17.48 -13.40 -28.71
C PRO A 304 -16.06 -12.91 -28.39
N THR A 305 -15.39 -13.61 -27.49
CA THR A 305 -14.01 -13.36 -27.05
C THR A 305 -12.98 -13.84 -28.09
N PRO A 306 -11.95 -13.04 -28.44
CA PRO A 306 -10.75 -13.55 -29.10
C PRO A 306 -9.94 -14.41 -28.11
N PRO A 307 -9.22 -15.46 -28.57
CA PRO A 307 -8.50 -16.36 -27.68
C PRO A 307 -7.18 -15.72 -27.19
N THR A 308 -7.02 -15.63 -25.87
CA THR A 308 -5.72 -15.36 -25.23
C THR A 308 -5.04 -16.71 -24.93
N PRO A 309 -3.77 -16.92 -25.29
CA PRO A 309 -3.09 -18.21 -25.12
C PRO A 309 -2.99 -18.57 -23.63
N THR A 310 -3.43 -19.77 -23.31
CA THR A 310 -3.37 -20.38 -21.98
C THR A 310 -1.97 -20.97 -21.77
N PRO A 311 -1.18 -20.57 -20.76
CA PRO A 311 -0.07 -21.39 -20.27
C PRO A 311 -0.65 -22.66 -19.63
N PRO A 312 0.05 -23.80 -19.67
CA PRO A 312 -0.52 -25.08 -19.30
C PRO A 312 -0.93 -25.11 -17.82
N VAL A 313 -2.06 -25.77 -17.57
CA VAL A 313 -2.49 -26.20 -16.24
C VAL A 313 -1.35 -27.02 -15.62
N PRO A 314 -0.91 -26.76 -14.36
CA PRO A 314 0.05 -27.63 -13.70
C PRO A 314 -0.62 -28.98 -13.47
N THR A 315 -0.02 -30.02 -14.03
CA THR A 315 -0.32 -31.42 -13.73
C THR A 315 -0.14 -31.66 -12.23
N PRO A 316 -0.98 -32.49 -11.58
CA PRO A 316 -0.72 -32.95 -10.21
C PRO A 316 0.71 -33.53 -10.09
N PRO A 317 1.34 -33.48 -8.90
CA PRO A 317 2.71 -33.94 -8.73
C PRO A 317 2.84 -35.39 -9.18
N THR A 318 3.64 -35.60 -10.22
CA THR A 318 4.10 -36.93 -10.63
C THR A 318 5.07 -37.44 -9.56
N PRO A 319 4.88 -38.64 -9.01
CA PRO A 319 5.90 -39.27 -8.18
C PRO A 319 7.21 -39.41 -8.97
N GLY A 320 8.31 -38.87 -8.44
CA GLY A 320 9.66 -39.11 -8.99
C GLY A 320 10.30 -38.00 -9.83
N THR A 321 9.85 -36.73 -9.74
CA THR A 321 10.58 -35.62 -10.38
C THR A 321 12.03 -35.59 -9.89
N PRO A 322 13.04 -35.71 -10.78
CA PRO A 322 14.44 -35.58 -10.39
C PRO A 322 14.71 -34.21 -9.75
N TRP A 323 15.51 -34.15 -8.69
CA TRP A 323 15.76 -32.92 -7.94
C TRP A 323 16.34 -31.78 -8.80
N ALA A 324 17.07 -32.12 -9.87
CA ALA A 324 17.51 -31.15 -10.87
C ALA A 324 16.34 -30.44 -11.59
N GLN A 325 15.27 -31.18 -11.91
CA GLN A 325 14.07 -30.62 -12.53
C GLN A 325 13.33 -29.71 -11.53
N LEU A 326 13.28 -30.08 -10.25
CA LEU A 326 12.71 -29.20 -9.21
C LEU A 326 13.45 -27.86 -9.14
N LYS A 327 14.79 -27.85 -9.19
CA LYS A 327 15.58 -26.61 -9.22
C LYS A 327 15.20 -25.75 -10.42
N ALA A 328 15.14 -26.34 -11.60
CA ALA A 328 14.75 -25.64 -12.83
C ALA A 328 13.33 -25.04 -12.74
N ASP A 329 12.38 -25.81 -12.20
CA ASP A 329 11.01 -25.35 -12.03
C ASP A 329 10.89 -24.24 -10.98
N ALA A 330 11.61 -24.32 -9.86
CA ALA A 330 11.64 -23.26 -8.86
C ALA A 330 12.14 -21.93 -9.45
N VAL A 331 13.19 -21.97 -10.28
CA VAL A 331 13.71 -20.80 -11.01
C VAL A 331 12.66 -20.24 -11.97
N ARG A 332 12.08 -21.10 -12.82
CA ARG A 332 11.07 -20.72 -13.81
C ARG A 332 9.87 -20.06 -13.14
N ILE A 333 9.32 -20.69 -12.10
CA ILE A 333 8.15 -20.19 -11.36
C ILE A 333 8.46 -18.84 -10.71
N ALA A 334 9.64 -18.67 -10.10
CA ALA A 334 10.03 -17.40 -9.50
C ALA A 334 10.13 -16.27 -10.55
N LEU A 335 10.67 -16.57 -11.73
CA LEU A 335 10.75 -15.61 -12.86
C LEU A 335 9.36 -15.28 -13.42
N GLU A 336 8.48 -16.27 -13.58
CA GLU A 336 7.09 -16.08 -14.02
C GLU A 336 6.30 -15.19 -13.04
N GLU A 337 6.44 -15.42 -11.72
CA GLU A 337 5.82 -14.55 -10.73
C GLU A 337 6.43 -13.15 -10.74
N TYR A 338 7.76 -13.02 -10.86
CA TYR A 338 8.39 -11.71 -10.98
C TYR A 338 7.85 -10.91 -12.19
N ALA A 339 7.60 -11.58 -13.31
CA ALA A 339 6.97 -10.99 -14.50
C ALA A 339 5.48 -10.67 -14.28
N ARG A 340 4.71 -11.56 -13.63
CA ARG A 340 3.29 -11.32 -13.30
C ARG A 340 3.10 -10.07 -12.45
N TRP A 341 3.99 -9.85 -11.51
CA TRP A 341 4.00 -8.65 -10.67
C TRP A 341 4.50 -7.40 -11.41
N ARG A 342 4.85 -7.49 -12.71
CA ARG A 342 5.37 -6.39 -13.54
C ARG A 342 4.76 -6.34 -14.94
N PRO A 343 3.42 -6.24 -15.09
CA PRO A 343 2.84 -6.05 -16.42
C PRO A 343 3.29 -4.71 -16.99
N GLY A 344 3.85 -4.73 -18.20
CA GLY A 344 4.43 -3.54 -18.83
C GLY A 344 5.71 -3.02 -18.18
N GLY A 345 6.34 -3.79 -17.28
CA GLY A 345 7.65 -3.49 -16.68
C GLY A 345 7.60 -2.79 -15.31
N ALA A 346 6.48 -2.14 -14.96
CA ALA A 346 6.31 -1.47 -13.66
C ALA A 346 5.82 -2.45 -12.58
N ALA A 347 6.42 -2.41 -11.38
CA ALA A 347 6.09 -3.33 -10.29
C ALA A 347 4.74 -2.99 -9.63
N ARG A 348 3.89 -4.01 -9.51
CA ARG A 348 2.67 -3.99 -8.69
C ARG A 348 3.02 -4.12 -7.22
N SER A 349 2.21 -3.48 -6.38
CA SER A 349 2.27 -3.59 -4.92
C SER A 349 1.30 -4.66 -4.42
N GLU A 350 1.52 -5.20 -3.23
CA GLU A 350 0.62 -6.17 -2.57
C GLU A 350 -0.78 -5.61 -2.31
N THR A 351 -0.90 -4.28 -2.35
CA THR A 351 -2.16 -3.53 -2.24
C THR A 351 -2.90 -3.42 -3.57
N ASP A 352 -2.30 -3.86 -4.68
CA ASP A 352 -2.97 -3.95 -5.98
C ASP A 352 -4.03 -5.05 -5.92
N ALA A 353 -5.28 -4.68 -6.22
CA ALA A 353 -6.41 -5.59 -6.17
C ALA A 353 -6.24 -6.78 -7.12
N GLU A 354 -5.54 -6.62 -8.25
CA GLU A 354 -5.26 -7.71 -9.19
C GLU A 354 -4.27 -8.73 -8.61
N MET A 355 -3.44 -8.31 -7.64
CA MET A 355 -2.52 -9.23 -6.96
C MET A 355 -3.18 -9.99 -5.81
N ARG A 356 -4.38 -9.60 -5.37
CA ARG A 356 -5.07 -10.28 -4.25
C ARG A 356 -5.33 -11.77 -4.51
N PRO A 357 -5.83 -12.21 -5.68
CA PRO A 357 -5.97 -13.64 -5.96
C PRO A 357 -4.63 -14.38 -5.92
N THR A 358 -3.56 -13.73 -6.41
CA THR A 358 -2.21 -14.28 -6.41
C THR A 358 -1.68 -14.43 -4.97
N LEU A 359 -1.80 -13.39 -4.14
CA LEU A 359 -1.46 -13.42 -2.72
C LEU A 359 -2.27 -14.48 -1.96
N ARG A 360 -3.55 -14.62 -2.28
CA ARG A 360 -4.41 -15.66 -1.71
C ARG A 360 -3.91 -17.05 -2.10
N GLY A 361 -3.45 -17.23 -3.34
CA GLY A 361 -2.77 -18.44 -3.79
C GLY A 361 -1.53 -18.76 -2.95
N TYR A 362 -0.67 -17.77 -2.69
CA TYR A 362 0.52 -17.98 -1.86
C TYR A 362 0.17 -18.50 -0.45
N TRP A 363 -0.84 -17.90 0.19
CA TRP A 363 -1.28 -18.31 1.52
C TRP A 363 -2.01 -19.65 1.54
N MET A 364 -2.96 -19.85 0.63
CA MET A 364 -3.79 -21.05 0.61
C MET A 364 -3.04 -22.26 0.08
N GLU A 365 -2.44 -22.15 -1.10
CA GLU A 365 -1.74 -23.27 -1.72
C GLU A 365 -0.35 -23.44 -1.12
N GLY A 366 0.41 -22.36 -0.89
CA GLY A 366 1.76 -22.47 -0.34
C GLY A 366 1.75 -23.06 1.09
N VAL A 367 1.02 -22.41 1.99
CA VAL A 367 1.02 -22.74 3.43
C VAL A 367 -0.13 -23.66 3.84
N GLY A 368 -1.20 -23.77 3.04
CA GLY A 368 -2.37 -24.57 3.39
C GLY A 368 -3.44 -23.82 4.19
N LEU A 369 -3.44 -22.48 4.18
CA LEU A 369 -4.43 -21.71 4.93
C LEU A 369 -5.83 -21.84 4.31
N GLY A 370 -6.86 -21.88 5.17
CA GLY A 370 -8.24 -21.72 4.74
C GLY A 370 -8.47 -20.32 4.16
N GLY A 371 -9.46 -20.20 3.25
CA GLY A 371 -9.71 -18.96 2.51
C GLY A 371 -9.87 -17.70 3.35
N ASN A 372 -10.60 -17.79 4.47
CA ASN A 372 -10.80 -16.67 5.40
C ASN A 372 -9.50 -16.29 6.13
N ALA A 373 -8.68 -17.27 6.49
CA ALA A 373 -7.39 -17.03 7.13
C ALA A 373 -6.39 -16.40 6.15
N ALA A 374 -6.41 -16.82 4.89
CA ALA A 374 -5.63 -16.20 3.83
C ALA A 374 -6.07 -14.75 3.58
N ASP A 375 -7.38 -14.48 3.52
CA ASP A 375 -7.89 -13.10 3.43
C ASP A 375 -7.45 -12.26 4.62
N SER A 376 -7.59 -12.77 5.85
CA SER A 376 -7.18 -12.06 7.06
C SER A 376 -5.68 -11.78 7.07
N ALA A 377 -4.84 -12.70 6.58
CA ALA A 377 -3.41 -12.49 6.46
C ALA A 377 -3.07 -11.37 5.46
N ILE A 378 -3.77 -11.32 4.32
CA ILE A 378 -3.61 -10.25 3.32
C ILE A 378 -4.09 -8.91 3.87
N ASP A 379 -5.28 -8.88 4.48
CA ASP A 379 -5.93 -7.66 4.99
C ASP A 379 -5.12 -7.06 6.16
N SER A 380 -4.51 -7.92 6.98
CA SER A 380 -3.63 -7.50 8.08
C SER A 380 -2.22 -7.14 7.61
N ARG A 381 -1.95 -7.20 6.30
CA ARG A 381 -0.62 -6.97 5.69
C ARG A 381 0.46 -7.83 6.33
N LEU A 382 0.13 -9.07 6.67
CA LEU A 382 1.10 -10.02 7.20
C LEU A 382 2.17 -10.27 6.13
N ALA A 383 3.44 -10.26 6.53
CA ALA A 383 4.56 -10.49 5.61
C ALA A 383 4.42 -11.86 4.92
N TRP A 384 4.23 -11.86 3.60
CA TRP A 384 3.90 -13.07 2.83
C TRP A 384 5.11 -13.73 2.13
N SER A 385 6.33 -13.30 2.43
CA SER A 385 7.55 -13.84 1.78
C SER A 385 7.71 -15.36 1.95
N ALA A 386 7.52 -15.88 3.17
CA ALA A 386 7.61 -17.32 3.43
C ALA A 386 6.46 -18.12 2.78
N ALA A 387 5.27 -17.49 2.66
CA ALA A 387 4.14 -18.07 1.93
C ALA A 387 4.44 -18.17 0.43
N PHE A 388 5.06 -17.14 -0.15
CA PHE A 388 5.55 -17.17 -1.53
C PHE A 388 6.59 -18.28 -1.75
N ILE A 389 7.60 -18.41 -0.89
CA ILE A 389 8.61 -19.49 -1.03
C ILE A 389 7.96 -20.86 -0.91
N SER A 390 7.06 -21.05 0.06
CA SER A 390 6.30 -22.29 0.21
C SER A 390 5.48 -22.61 -1.05
N TRP A 391 4.87 -21.59 -1.66
CA TRP A 391 4.11 -21.72 -2.91
C TRP A 391 5.01 -22.10 -4.09
N VAL A 392 6.17 -21.44 -4.27
CA VAL A 392 7.15 -21.79 -5.31
C VAL A 392 7.60 -23.24 -5.17
N MET A 393 8.02 -23.66 -3.97
CA MET A 393 8.49 -25.03 -3.74
C MET A 393 7.40 -26.07 -3.98
N ARG A 394 6.15 -25.77 -3.61
CA ARG A 394 5.03 -26.69 -3.86
C ARG A 394 4.80 -26.88 -5.35
N ARG A 395 4.78 -25.78 -6.11
CA ARG A 395 4.58 -25.82 -7.56
C ARG A 395 5.78 -26.39 -8.33
N ALA A 396 6.98 -26.30 -7.76
CA ALA A 396 8.18 -26.94 -8.30
C ALA A 396 8.24 -28.46 -8.05
N GLY A 397 7.28 -29.02 -7.30
CA GLY A 397 7.21 -30.47 -7.06
C GLY A 397 7.96 -30.95 -5.81
N ALA A 398 8.16 -30.10 -4.80
CA ALA A 398 8.85 -30.48 -3.56
C ALA A 398 8.12 -31.53 -2.71
N GLY A 399 6.89 -31.89 -3.07
CA GLY A 399 6.13 -32.96 -2.43
C GLY A 399 5.97 -32.72 -0.93
N THR A 400 6.10 -33.78 -0.14
CA THR A 400 6.01 -33.73 1.33
C THR A 400 7.36 -33.53 2.02
N LEU A 401 8.47 -33.55 1.27
CA LEU A 401 9.82 -33.50 1.83
C LEU A 401 10.25 -32.07 2.21
N PHE A 402 9.66 -31.04 1.59
CA PHE A 402 9.85 -29.66 2.01
C PHE A 402 8.88 -29.26 3.13
N ARG A 403 9.39 -28.56 4.15
CA ARG A 403 8.61 -28.11 5.30
C ARG A 403 7.90 -26.78 5.00
N TYR A 404 6.70 -26.80 4.43
CA TYR A 404 5.94 -25.57 4.17
C TYR A 404 5.58 -24.81 5.45
N ALA A 405 5.71 -23.48 5.44
CA ALA A 405 5.42 -22.64 6.60
C ALA A 405 5.25 -21.15 6.24
N SER A 406 4.54 -20.42 7.09
CA SER A 406 4.44 -18.95 7.05
C SER A 406 5.66 -18.22 7.64
N GLY A 407 6.68 -18.96 8.12
CA GLY A 407 7.92 -18.40 8.67
C GLY A 407 9.16 -19.04 8.03
N HIS A 408 10.14 -18.19 7.68
CA HIS A 408 11.38 -18.62 7.03
C HIS A 408 12.23 -19.56 7.90
N THR A 409 12.33 -19.26 9.20
CA THR A 409 13.14 -20.07 10.13
C THR A 409 12.62 -21.50 10.25
N THR A 410 11.32 -21.75 10.04
CA THR A 410 10.73 -23.08 10.16
C THR A 410 11.30 -24.09 9.18
N TYR A 411 11.42 -23.74 7.89
CA TYR A 411 12.00 -24.64 6.90
C TYR A 411 13.52 -24.62 6.88
N CYS A 412 14.16 -23.49 7.23
CA CYS A 412 15.60 -23.47 7.45
C CYS A 412 16.01 -24.42 8.58
N ALA A 413 15.27 -24.42 9.70
CA ALA A 413 15.50 -25.32 10.82
C ALA A 413 15.29 -26.80 10.44
N ALA A 414 14.26 -27.10 9.65
CA ALA A 414 14.03 -28.45 9.14
C ALA A 414 15.18 -28.92 8.25
N ALA A 415 15.61 -28.09 7.29
CA ALA A 415 16.72 -28.41 6.40
C ALA A 415 18.08 -28.52 7.13
N LYS A 416 18.30 -27.73 8.19
CA LYS A 416 19.48 -27.87 9.06
C LYS A 416 19.48 -29.23 9.77
N ARG A 417 18.32 -29.66 10.30
CA ARG A 417 18.18 -30.98 10.95
C ARG A 417 18.38 -32.12 9.97
N ASN A 418 17.85 -32.03 8.75
CA ASN A 418 18.08 -33.04 7.70
C ASN A 418 19.58 -33.25 7.46
N ARG A 419 20.34 -32.14 7.31
CA ARG A 419 21.79 -32.19 7.15
C ARG A 419 22.49 -32.75 8.39
N ALA A 420 22.12 -32.29 9.58
CA ALA A 420 22.74 -32.74 10.82
C ALA A 420 22.54 -34.24 11.06
N ALA A 421 21.40 -34.78 10.61
CA ALA A 421 21.08 -36.20 10.65
C ALA A 421 21.70 -37.02 9.50
N GLY A 422 22.29 -36.37 8.49
CA GLY A 422 22.77 -37.05 7.28
C GLY A 422 21.65 -37.69 6.47
N ASP A 423 20.43 -37.12 6.50
CA ASP A 423 19.28 -37.70 5.80
C ASP A 423 19.41 -37.55 4.29
N LEU A 424 19.82 -38.64 3.62
CA LEU A 424 19.97 -38.71 2.17
C LEU A 424 18.63 -38.86 1.43
N GLN A 425 17.53 -39.18 2.14
CA GLN A 425 16.20 -39.29 1.52
C GLN A 425 15.54 -37.91 1.36
N ASN A 426 15.94 -36.93 2.18
CA ASN A 426 15.48 -35.56 2.06
C ASN A 426 16.54 -34.68 1.35
N PRO A 427 16.24 -34.15 0.15
CA PRO A 427 17.21 -33.36 -0.62
C PRO A 427 17.42 -31.94 -0.07
N PHE A 428 16.59 -31.48 0.86
CA PHE A 428 16.61 -30.09 1.36
C PHE A 428 17.52 -29.97 2.56
N TRP A 429 18.74 -29.47 2.35
CA TRP A 429 19.76 -29.30 3.38
C TRP A 429 20.14 -27.83 3.53
N LEU A 430 20.33 -27.37 4.77
CA LEU A 430 20.85 -26.03 5.05
C LEU A 430 22.36 -26.09 5.26
N TYR A 431 23.09 -25.25 4.54
CA TYR A 431 24.52 -25.01 4.73
C TYR A 431 24.74 -23.62 5.32
N ARG A 432 25.85 -23.41 6.03
CA ARG A 432 26.30 -22.06 6.37
C ARG A 432 26.58 -21.32 5.07
N ILE A 433 26.32 -20.02 5.06
CA ILE A 433 26.53 -19.18 3.88
C ILE A 433 27.98 -19.24 3.35
N SER A 434 28.94 -19.51 4.24
CA SER A 434 30.37 -19.63 3.93
C SER A 434 30.81 -21.01 3.43
N GLU A 435 29.94 -22.03 3.46
CA GLU A 435 30.30 -23.40 3.09
C GLU A 435 30.08 -23.68 1.61
N ARG A 436 28.98 -23.18 1.03
CA ARG A 436 28.54 -23.54 -0.32
C ARG A 436 28.21 -22.31 -1.17
N ALA A 437 28.65 -22.34 -2.43
CA ALA A 437 28.18 -21.41 -3.45
C ALA A 437 26.72 -21.75 -3.80
N PRO A 438 25.78 -20.81 -3.75
CA PRO A 438 24.40 -21.08 -4.14
C PRO A 438 24.27 -21.30 -5.66
N GLU A 439 23.39 -22.22 -6.05
CA GLU A 439 23.06 -22.51 -7.45
C GLU A 439 21.62 -22.10 -7.78
N PRO A 440 21.27 -21.90 -9.06
CA PRO A 440 19.89 -21.66 -9.46
C PRO A 440 18.94 -22.73 -8.89
N GLY A 441 17.86 -22.28 -8.25
CA GLY A 441 16.88 -23.13 -7.57
C GLY A 441 17.13 -23.33 -6.07
N ASP A 442 18.32 -22.97 -5.56
CA ASP A 442 18.57 -22.92 -4.12
C ASP A 442 17.91 -21.68 -3.49
N LEU A 443 17.83 -21.65 -2.16
CA LEU A 443 17.44 -20.46 -1.41
C LEU A 443 18.64 -19.86 -0.67
N VAL A 444 18.76 -18.53 -0.73
CA VAL A 444 19.66 -17.78 0.14
C VAL A 444 18.89 -17.17 1.30
N CYS A 445 19.40 -17.36 2.53
CA CYS A 445 18.68 -17.03 3.76
C CYS A 445 19.38 -15.90 4.52
N THR A 446 18.62 -14.89 4.95
CA THR A 446 19.14 -13.70 5.63
C THR A 446 18.30 -13.32 6.85
N GLY A 447 18.94 -12.68 7.83
CA GLY A 447 18.26 -12.04 8.95
C GLY A 447 17.60 -10.73 8.54
N ARG A 448 16.48 -10.38 9.18
CA ARG A 448 15.81 -9.09 9.06
C ARG A 448 15.58 -8.47 10.44
N GLN A 449 15.35 -7.15 10.47
CA GLN A 449 15.02 -6.41 11.70
C GLN A 449 16.02 -6.68 12.84
N ASP A 450 17.30 -6.86 12.50
CA ASP A 450 18.38 -7.18 13.43
C ASP A 450 18.07 -8.36 14.38
N SER A 451 17.35 -9.37 13.89
CA SER A 451 16.86 -10.51 14.69
C SER A 451 17.95 -11.42 15.29
N GLY A 452 19.20 -11.24 14.88
CA GLY A 452 20.33 -12.05 15.31
C GLY A 452 20.26 -13.51 14.87
N VAL A 453 19.43 -13.85 13.86
CA VAL A 453 19.38 -15.21 13.33
C VAL A 453 20.69 -15.57 12.64
N THR A 454 21.21 -16.75 12.94
CA THR A 454 22.41 -17.34 12.35
C THR A 454 22.12 -18.78 11.98
N TYR A 455 23.05 -19.42 11.25
CA TYR A 455 22.98 -20.86 11.03
C TYR A 455 22.93 -21.64 12.36
N ASP A 456 23.63 -21.17 13.39
CA ASP A 456 23.76 -21.88 14.66
C ASP A 456 22.49 -21.90 15.49
N ASN A 457 21.68 -20.84 15.41
CA ASN A 457 20.48 -20.69 16.25
C ASN A 457 19.15 -20.80 15.49
N VAL A 458 19.15 -21.01 14.17
CA VAL A 458 17.90 -21.03 13.38
C VAL A 458 16.91 -22.13 13.77
N ASP A 459 17.38 -23.18 14.45
CA ASP A 459 16.62 -24.35 14.90
C ASP A 459 16.39 -24.40 16.43
N ASP A 460 16.68 -23.31 17.15
CA ASP A 460 16.49 -23.20 18.61
C ASP A 460 15.01 -23.08 19.04
N GLY A 461 14.09 -22.96 18.09
CA GLY A 461 12.65 -22.81 18.31
C GLY A 461 12.18 -21.38 18.57
N ASN A 462 13.10 -20.42 18.71
CA ASN A 462 12.77 -19.01 18.88
C ASN A 462 12.38 -18.36 17.56
N PHE A 463 11.33 -17.54 17.59
CA PHE A 463 10.97 -16.73 16.44
C PHE A 463 12.03 -15.66 16.18
N ARG A 464 12.55 -15.62 14.95
CA ARG A 464 13.49 -14.59 14.49
C ARG A 464 13.08 -14.12 13.11
N ALA A 465 12.98 -12.80 12.93
CA ALA A 465 12.69 -12.23 11.63
C ALA A 465 13.78 -12.61 10.63
N SER A 466 13.40 -13.28 9.55
CA SER A 466 14.29 -13.79 8.51
C SER A 466 13.60 -13.67 7.16
N HIS A 467 14.36 -13.84 6.08
CA HIS A 467 13.88 -13.80 4.71
C HIS A 467 14.68 -14.75 3.84
N CYS A 468 14.04 -15.35 2.84
CA CYS A 468 14.67 -16.20 1.85
C CYS A 468 14.30 -15.73 0.45
N ASP A 469 15.24 -15.85 -0.48
CA ASP A 469 15.01 -15.61 -1.90
C ASP A 469 15.48 -16.81 -2.72
N VAL A 470 14.78 -17.10 -3.82
CA VAL A 470 15.16 -18.12 -4.79
C VAL A 470 16.30 -17.59 -5.64
N VAL A 471 17.38 -18.34 -5.76
CA VAL A 471 18.46 -18.07 -6.70
C VAL A 471 17.97 -18.34 -8.11
N VAL A 472 18.03 -17.36 -9.00
CA VAL A 472 17.54 -17.48 -10.38
C VAL A 472 18.63 -17.29 -11.43
N GLU A 473 19.75 -16.66 -11.04
CA GLU A 473 20.88 -16.43 -11.94
C GLU A 473 22.18 -16.42 -11.14
N VAL A 474 23.23 -17.01 -11.69
CA VAL A 474 24.58 -16.96 -11.14
C VAL A 474 25.50 -16.43 -12.24
N SER A 475 26.34 -15.45 -11.90
CA SER A 475 27.40 -14.93 -12.77
C SER A 475 28.67 -14.68 -11.95
N PRO A 476 29.84 -14.50 -12.59
CA PRO A 476 31.05 -14.13 -11.86
C PRO A 476 30.84 -12.88 -10.99
N GLY A 477 31.10 -13.02 -9.69
CA GLY A 477 30.99 -11.94 -8.69
C GLY A 477 29.57 -11.52 -8.28
N ARG A 478 28.51 -12.13 -8.84
CA ARG A 478 27.13 -11.76 -8.52
C ARG A 478 26.11 -12.88 -8.65
N LEU A 479 25.03 -12.74 -7.90
CA LEU A 479 23.96 -13.71 -7.82
C LEU A 479 22.60 -12.99 -7.87
N GLY A 480 21.77 -13.33 -8.85
CA GLY A 480 20.42 -12.81 -9.01
C GLY A 480 19.42 -13.65 -8.22
N VAL A 481 18.61 -13.01 -7.38
CA VAL A 481 17.62 -13.69 -6.53
C VAL A 481 16.25 -13.04 -6.62
N ILE A 482 15.20 -13.84 -6.47
CA ILE A 482 13.79 -13.39 -6.44
C ILE A 482 13.11 -13.85 -5.15
N GLY A 483 12.40 -12.94 -4.49
CA GLY A 483 11.64 -13.23 -3.29
C GLY A 483 10.32 -12.47 -3.23
N GLY A 484 9.38 -12.99 -2.45
CA GLY A 484 8.09 -12.34 -2.17
C GLY A 484 8.22 -11.26 -1.10
N ASN A 485 7.28 -10.31 -1.06
CA ASN A 485 7.27 -9.19 -0.11
C ASN A 485 8.64 -8.47 0.00
N VAL A 486 9.27 -8.24 -1.14
CA VAL A 486 10.46 -7.39 -1.25
C VAL A 486 9.96 -6.04 -1.73
N SER A 487 9.88 -5.07 -0.81
CA SER A 487 9.20 -3.79 -1.05
C SER A 487 7.73 -3.96 -1.46
N ASN A 488 7.00 -4.83 -0.75
CA ASN A 488 5.59 -5.13 -0.98
C ASN A 488 5.29 -5.71 -2.39
N THR A 489 6.27 -6.35 -3.05
CA THR A 489 6.10 -7.00 -4.35
C THR A 489 6.88 -8.31 -4.42
N VAL A 490 6.73 -9.10 -5.49
CA VAL A 490 7.74 -10.12 -5.83
C VAL A 490 8.92 -9.39 -6.43
N GLY A 491 10.01 -9.25 -5.68
CA GLY A 491 11.15 -8.42 -6.05
C GLY A 491 12.37 -9.22 -6.46
N ARG A 492 13.23 -8.60 -7.28
CA ARG A 492 14.53 -9.14 -7.67
C ARG A 492 15.63 -8.34 -6.99
N LYS A 493 16.66 -9.03 -6.50
CA LYS A 493 17.87 -8.45 -5.93
C LYS A 493 19.10 -9.05 -6.60
N VAL A 494 20.21 -8.32 -6.50
CA VAL A 494 21.55 -8.82 -6.88
C VAL A 494 22.41 -8.84 -5.64
N LEU A 495 23.00 -10.00 -5.34
CA LEU A 495 23.95 -10.19 -4.24
C LEU A 495 25.36 -10.27 -4.80
N ARG A 496 26.33 -9.75 -4.05
CA ARG A 496 27.76 -9.90 -4.33
C ARG A 496 28.25 -11.28 -3.89
N THR A 497 29.07 -11.91 -4.73
CA THR A 497 29.75 -13.16 -4.42
C THR A 497 31.27 -13.00 -4.54
N GLY A 498 32.01 -13.85 -3.83
CA GLY A 498 33.45 -13.97 -3.98
C GLY A 498 33.85 -14.72 -5.26
N PRO A 499 35.17 -14.85 -5.53
CA PRO A 499 35.69 -15.63 -6.65
C PRO A 499 35.30 -17.12 -6.60
N ASP A 500 35.04 -17.64 -5.39
CA ASP A 500 34.58 -19.01 -5.14
C ASP A 500 33.06 -19.17 -5.31
N GLY A 501 32.36 -18.13 -5.77
CA GLY A 501 30.91 -18.13 -5.98
C GLY A 501 30.07 -18.03 -4.72
N ARG A 502 30.68 -17.96 -3.52
CA ARG A 502 29.95 -17.83 -2.26
C ARG A 502 29.50 -16.40 -2.00
N VAL A 503 28.36 -16.23 -1.34
CA VAL A 503 27.83 -14.90 -0.99
C VAL A 503 28.76 -14.22 0.01
N LEU A 504 29.17 -12.98 -0.30
CA LEU A 504 29.97 -12.20 0.64
C LEU A 504 29.14 -11.77 1.85
N THR A 505 29.69 -11.88 3.05
CA THR A 505 29.00 -11.57 4.32
C THR A 505 29.53 -10.29 4.97
N ASP A 506 29.83 -9.29 4.16
CA ASP A 506 30.35 -7.98 4.56
C ASP A 506 29.33 -6.86 4.25
N GLY A 507 29.53 -5.70 4.89
CA GLY A 507 28.71 -4.51 4.67
C GLY A 507 27.20 -4.79 4.77
N GLY A 508 26.46 -4.46 3.71
CA GLY A 508 25.00 -4.68 3.62
C GLY A 508 24.57 -6.15 3.50
N GLN A 509 25.49 -7.10 3.35
CA GLN A 509 25.22 -8.54 3.26
C GLN A 509 25.63 -9.33 4.52
N ARG A 510 26.03 -8.65 5.60
CA ARG A 510 26.44 -9.30 6.87
C ARG A 510 25.38 -10.20 7.52
N GLN A 511 24.12 -10.03 7.14
CA GLN A 511 22.97 -10.74 7.74
C GLN A 511 22.66 -12.09 7.03
N TYR A 512 23.30 -12.40 5.89
CA TYR A 512 23.11 -13.70 5.24
C TYR A 512 23.78 -14.79 6.07
N TYR A 513 23.04 -15.86 6.37
CA TYR A 513 23.50 -16.90 7.31
C TYR A 513 23.51 -18.30 6.71
N GLY A 514 22.75 -18.57 5.65
CA GLY A 514 22.69 -19.91 5.08
C GLY A 514 22.26 -20.00 3.63
N VAL A 515 22.58 -21.14 3.03
CA VAL A 515 22.09 -21.59 1.72
C VAL A 515 21.27 -22.85 1.96
N LEU A 516 19.96 -22.78 1.69
CA LEU A 516 19.11 -23.97 1.68
C LEU A 516 19.17 -24.56 0.28
N ARG A 517 19.91 -25.66 0.15
CA ARG A 517 20.20 -26.32 -1.12
C ARG A 517 19.18 -27.41 -1.40
N VAL A 518 18.80 -27.52 -2.67
CA VAL A 518 18.14 -28.72 -3.19
C VAL A 518 19.23 -29.61 -3.78
N ARG A 519 19.51 -30.73 -3.12
CA ARG A 519 20.57 -31.66 -3.54
C ARG A 519 20.10 -32.44 -4.78
N ALA A 520 20.67 -32.10 -5.93
CA ALA A 520 20.30 -32.70 -7.22
C ALA A 520 20.62 -34.20 -7.26
N ASP A 521 21.72 -34.59 -6.61
CA ASP A 521 22.10 -35.97 -6.33
C ASP A 521 22.43 -36.12 -4.83
N PRO A 522 21.46 -36.56 -4.00
CA PRO A 522 21.66 -36.77 -2.57
C PRO A 522 22.67 -37.88 -2.23
N SER A 523 23.22 -38.61 -3.21
CA SER A 523 24.24 -39.63 -2.96
C SER A 523 25.67 -39.13 -3.18
N GLN A 524 25.85 -37.97 -3.83
CA GLN A 524 27.15 -37.44 -4.27
C GLN A 524 27.56 -36.12 -3.58
N GLU A 525 26.66 -35.49 -2.80
CA GLU A 525 26.87 -34.21 -2.08
C GLU A 525 26.94 -34.35 -0.56
#